data_AF-A0A844WZ16-F1
#
_entry.id   AF-A0A844WZ16-F1
#
_cell.length_a   1.000
_cell.length_b   1.000
_cell.length_c   1.000
_cell.angle_alpha   90.00
_cell.angle_beta   90.00
_cell.angle_gamma   90.00
#
_symmetry.space_group_name_H-M   'P 1'
#
loop_
_entity.id
_entity.type
_entity.pdbx_description
1 polymer ?
#
loop_
_entity_poly.entity_id
_entity_poly.type
_entity_poly.pdbx_seq_one_letter_code
_entity_poly.pdbx_strand_id
1 'polypeptide(L)'
;MALILLSLLSFSLNSQALSGQNSQGGDRSDAIILPSLQWGILKSVRPILDIGEHSFAGPADMWEPDYGFLVQSTDPASYALNFPTTGANGLYFDFIIMGEASELTWGAPVTHEGITATVTRKRECNNEGYVEFRVTLTGPEARTQWRDPYPNQITVPRLPQTFELVGRDSNDNEVVRYGFVLRQWFVNRGRPWSWTFPEVLAWCNSLGYRMSRVRDLTNSNYHNLGATPSSSVNHYTRHIGAGFLSEWGYVNWYTGNSDFADNLYWATDATGSNSFLIYSLNGQVLTPSSSSGRSGNYGVCTAP
;
A
#
# COMPACT_ATOMS: atom_id res chain seq x y z
N MET A 1 -37.32 4.60 44.50
CA MET A 1 -36.53 3.96 45.57
C MET A 1 -35.80 2.78 44.94
N ALA A 2 -34.57 3.00 44.49
CA ALA A 2 -33.57 2.00 44.12
C ALA A 2 -32.26 2.78 43.86
N LEU A 3 -31.36 2.79 44.84
CA LEU A 3 -30.01 3.35 44.70
C LEU A 3 -29.15 2.34 43.93
N ILE A 4 -28.44 2.80 42.90
CA ILE A 4 -27.30 2.09 42.33
C ILE A 4 -26.09 3.01 42.53
N LEU A 5 -25.17 2.55 43.38
CA LEU A 5 -23.90 3.20 43.71
C LEU A 5 -22.96 3.16 42.49
N LEU A 6 -22.47 4.33 42.07
CA LEU A 6 -21.27 4.45 41.22
C LEU A 6 -20.03 4.29 42.09
N SER A 7 -19.16 3.32 41.76
CA SER A 7 -17.80 3.24 42.28
C SER A 7 -16.84 4.00 41.35
N LEU A 8 -16.41 5.19 41.76
CA LEU A 8 -15.28 5.92 41.19
C LEU A 8 -13.97 5.35 41.78
N LEU A 9 -13.15 4.71 40.96
CA LEU A 9 -11.76 4.38 41.32
C LEU A 9 -10.87 5.59 41.00
N SER A 10 -10.63 6.42 42.01
CA SER A 10 -9.57 7.42 42.00
C SER A 10 -8.23 6.73 42.27
N PHE A 11 -7.34 6.68 41.28
CA PHE A 11 -5.95 6.30 41.50
C PHE A 11 -5.23 7.47 42.20
N SER A 12 -5.05 7.34 43.51
CA SER A 12 -4.15 8.17 44.31
C SER A 12 -2.71 7.66 44.14
N LEU A 13 -1.85 8.43 43.48
CA LEU A 13 -0.40 8.23 43.55
C LEU A 13 0.08 8.65 44.96
N ASN A 14 0.23 7.66 45.85
CA ASN A 14 1.00 7.82 47.08
C ASN A 14 2.49 7.78 46.72
N SER A 15 3.11 8.94 46.55
CA SER A 15 4.57 9.05 46.63
C SER A 15 4.96 9.07 48.10
N GLN A 16 5.56 7.96 48.58
CA GLN A 16 6.25 7.97 49.87
C GLN A 16 7.52 8.81 49.72
N ALA A 17 7.54 9.99 50.34
CA ALA A 17 8.74 10.79 50.46
C ALA A 17 9.67 10.15 51.52
N LEU A 18 10.86 9.70 51.11
CA LEU A 18 11.94 9.39 52.03
C LEU A 18 12.49 10.72 52.57
N SER A 19 12.40 10.92 53.90
CA SER A 19 13.11 12.00 54.58
C SER A 19 14.60 11.67 54.68
N GLY A 20 15.43 12.36 53.88
CA GLY A 20 16.89 12.34 54.00
C GLY A 20 17.40 13.70 54.48
N GLN A 21 18.03 13.72 55.66
CA GLN A 21 18.63 14.89 56.29
C GLN A 21 19.84 15.45 55.52
N ASN A 22 20.02 16.77 55.67
CA ASN A 22 21.07 17.62 55.14
C ASN A 22 22.51 17.10 55.28
N SER A 23 23.27 17.13 54.18
CA SER A 23 24.70 17.44 54.19
C SER A 23 25.18 18.02 52.86
N GLN A 24 25.70 19.25 52.94
CA GLN A 24 26.64 19.97 52.06
C GLN A 24 27.03 19.38 50.68
N GLY A 25 26.87 20.22 49.66
CA GLY A 25 27.84 20.36 48.57
C GLY A 25 27.52 19.64 47.26
N GLY A 26 27.11 20.41 46.26
CA GLY A 26 27.15 20.02 44.85
C GLY A 26 25.87 20.37 44.11
N ASP A 27 25.95 21.33 43.19
CA ASP A 27 25.01 21.47 42.09
C ASP A 27 24.92 20.13 41.36
N ARG A 28 23.91 19.33 41.68
CA ARG A 28 23.47 18.23 40.84
C ARG A 28 22.18 18.67 40.20
N SER A 29 22.29 19.09 38.94
CA SER A 29 21.16 19.06 38.02
C SER A 29 20.64 17.62 38.02
N ASP A 30 19.50 17.38 38.67
CA ASP A 30 18.78 16.12 38.55
C ASP A 30 18.32 16.01 37.09
N ALA A 31 19.15 15.36 36.28
CA ALA A 31 18.79 15.02 34.91
C ALA A 31 17.61 14.05 34.98
N ILE A 32 16.45 14.49 34.48
CA ILE A 32 15.37 13.57 34.14
C ILE A 32 15.91 12.71 32.99
N ILE A 33 16.36 11.51 33.32
CA ILE A 33 16.63 10.48 32.30
C ILE A 33 15.25 10.06 31.78
N LEU A 34 14.85 10.69 30.68
CA LEU A 34 13.76 10.15 29.86
C LEU A 34 14.16 8.71 29.50
N PRO A 35 13.23 7.73 29.59
CA PRO A 35 13.52 6.38 29.14
C PRO A 35 14.13 6.44 27.74
N SER A 36 15.17 5.64 27.50
CA SER A 36 15.87 5.53 26.22
C SER A 36 14.87 5.58 25.08
N LEU A 37 15.08 6.50 24.12
CA LEU A 37 14.20 6.71 22.97
C LEU A 37 13.59 5.39 22.53
N GLN A 38 12.27 5.30 22.58
CA GLN A 38 11.54 4.14 22.09
C GLN A 38 12.00 3.90 20.65
N TRP A 39 12.60 2.74 20.40
CA TRP A 39 13.13 2.44 19.08
C TRP A 39 12.03 2.45 18.03
N GLY A 40 12.42 2.90 16.84
CA GLY A 40 11.62 3.07 15.65
C GLY A 40 10.18 2.55 15.69
N ILE A 41 9.20 3.40 16.01
CA ILE A 41 7.78 3.03 15.88
C ILE A 41 7.38 3.18 14.41
N LEU A 42 7.03 2.07 13.76
CA LEU A 42 6.44 2.10 12.42
C LEU A 42 5.02 2.67 12.51
N LYS A 43 4.85 3.91 12.04
CA LYS A 43 3.58 4.64 12.12
C LYS A 43 2.69 4.39 10.91
N SER A 44 3.31 4.45 9.73
CA SER A 44 2.61 4.34 8.46
C SER A 44 3.52 3.77 7.38
N VAL A 45 2.89 3.37 6.29
CA VAL A 45 3.53 2.94 5.07
C VAL A 45 3.10 3.83 3.92
N ARG A 46 4.09 4.31 3.16
CA ARG A 46 3.92 5.39 2.22
C ARG A 46 4.08 4.89 0.77
N PRO A 47 2.99 4.55 0.07
CA PRO A 47 2.99 4.53 -1.39
C PRO A 47 3.16 5.96 -1.95
N ILE A 48 3.13 6.15 -3.27
CA ILE A 48 3.06 7.48 -3.86
C ILE A 48 1.84 8.24 -3.31
N LEU A 49 2.05 9.45 -2.77
CA LEU A 49 1.02 10.23 -2.07
C LEU A 49 0.12 11.05 -3.00
N ASP A 50 0.56 11.31 -4.24
CA ASP A 50 -0.17 12.10 -5.22
C ASP A 50 -1.62 11.65 -5.37
N ILE A 51 -2.52 12.63 -5.45
CA ILE A 51 -3.98 12.42 -5.53
C ILE A 51 -4.48 11.66 -4.29
N GLY A 52 -3.96 12.01 -3.10
CA GLY A 52 -4.38 11.48 -1.81
C GLY A 52 -5.01 12.51 -0.85
N GLU A 53 -5.32 13.71 -1.33
CA GLU A 53 -5.84 14.82 -0.52
C GLU A 53 -7.30 15.13 -0.84
N HIS A 54 -7.93 15.95 0.01
CA HIS A 54 -9.29 16.47 -0.19
C HIS A 54 -10.31 15.38 -0.53
N SER A 55 -10.95 15.46 -1.70
CA SER A 55 -11.96 14.51 -2.17
C SER A 55 -11.41 13.12 -2.48
N PHE A 56 -10.08 12.96 -2.55
CA PHE A 56 -9.42 11.68 -2.76
C PHE A 56 -8.91 11.07 -1.46
N ALA A 57 -8.88 11.83 -0.36
CA ALA A 57 -8.40 11.33 0.92
C ALA A 57 -9.26 10.14 1.42
N GLY A 58 -8.58 9.18 2.03
CA GLY A 58 -9.23 8.08 2.73
C GLY A 58 -9.78 8.50 4.09
N PRO A 59 -10.46 7.58 4.80
CA PRO A 59 -10.77 7.73 6.21
C PRO A 59 -9.52 8.06 7.03
N ALA A 60 -9.63 8.97 8.01
CA ALA A 60 -8.48 9.46 8.79
C ALA A 60 -7.82 8.39 9.69
N ASP A 61 -8.54 7.31 9.99
CA ASP A 61 -8.03 6.12 10.69
C ASP A 61 -7.26 5.15 9.76
N MET A 62 -7.28 5.41 8.46
CA MET A 62 -6.64 4.57 7.44
C MET A 62 -5.57 5.33 6.63
N TRP A 63 -5.82 6.60 6.29
CA TRP A 63 -4.99 7.38 5.39
C TRP A 63 -4.67 8.75 5.99
N GLU A 64 -3.38 9.04 6.08
CA GLU A 64 -2.86 10.33 6.49
C GLU A 64 -2.15 10.97 5.28
N PRO A 65 -2.65 12.09 4.71
CA PRO A 65 -2.14 12.65 3.46
C PRO A 65 -0.63 12.81 3.35
N ASP A 66 0.05 13.19 4.44
CA ASP A 66 1.50 13.41 4.46
C ASP A 66 2.31 12.13 4.68
N TYR A 67 1.69 11.08 5.23
CA TYR A 67 2.39 9.90 5.76
C TYR A 67 1.94 8.56 5.15
N GLY A 68 0.85 8.53 4.39
CA GLY A 68 0.34 7.35 3.70
C GLY A 68 -0.65 6.53 4.52
N PHE A 69 -0.64 5.21 4.32
CA PHE A 69 -1.54 4.30 5.04
C PHE A 69 -1.05 4.05 6.46
N LEU A 70 -1.93 4.28 7.44
CA LEU A 70 -1.65 3.95 8.83
C LEU A 70 -1.59 2.44 9.01
N VAL A 71 -0.66 1.96 9.85
CA VAL A 71 -0.57 0.54 10.20
C VAL A 71 -1.85 0.13 10.93
N GLN A 72 -2.61 -0.81 10.36
CA GLN A 72 -3.88 -1.25 10.93
C GLN A 72 -3.69 -2.30 12.02
N SER A 73 -2.68 -3.17 11.86
CA SER A 73 -2.31 -4.14 12.91
C SER A 73 -0.88 -4.65 12.76
N THR A 74 -0.23 -4.98 13.87
CA THR A 74 1.04 -5.73 13.90
C THR A 74 0.85 -7.19 14.33
N ASP A 75 -0.38 -7.60 14.61
CA ASP A 75 -0.73 -9.00 14.89
C ASP A 75 -0.77 -9.78 13.56
N PRO A 76 0.03 -10.86 13.40
CA PRO A 76 0.00 -11.71 12.22
C PRO A 76 -1.38 -12.21 11.81
N ALA A 77 -2.29 -12.42 12.76
CA ALA A 77 -3.66 -12.85 12.46
C ALA A 77 -4.49 -11.79 11.70
N SER A 78 -4.03 -10.54 11.72
CA SER A 78 -4.76 -9.37 11.19
C SER A 78 -4.03 -8.65 10.04
N TYR A 79 -2.96 -9.23 9.48
CA TYR A 79 -2.21 -8.61 8.37
C TYR A 79 -3.03 -8.37 7.10
N ALA A 80 -4.16 -9.04 6.93
CA ALA A 80 -5.07 -8.78 5.82
C ALA A 80 -5.73 -7.39 5.88
N LEU A 81 -5.65 -6.69 7.02
CA LEU A 81 -6.11 -5.30 7.17
C LEU A 81 -5.07 -4.28 6.67
N ASN A 82 -3.80 -4.67 6.55
CA ASN A 82 -2.73 -3.76 6.18
C ASN A 82 -2.60 -3.59 4.66
N PHE A 83 -2.09 -2.43 4.26
CA PHE A 83 -1.63 -2.20 2.89
C PHE A 83 -0.30 -2.95 2.63
N PRO A 84 -0.02 -3.44 1.43
CA PRO A 84 -0.94 -3.55 0.30
C PRO A 84 -1.72 -4.87 0.31
N THR A 85 -2.91 -4.84 -0.27
CA THR A 85 -3.68 -6.04 -0.64
C THR A 85 -3.52 -6.40 -2.11
N THR A 86 -3.10 -5.45 -2.95
CA THR A 86 -2.82 -5.68 -4.37
C THR A 86 -1.37 -5.40 -4.71
N GLY A 87 -0.81 -5.99 -5.75
CA GLY A 87 0.57 -5.72 -6.15
C GLY A 87 0.80 -5.79 -7.66
N ALA A 88 1.92 -5.23 -8.10
CA ALA A 88 2.46 -5.40 -9.44
C ALA A 88 3.99 -5.30 -9.38
N ASN A 89 4.66 -5.83 -10.40
CA ASN A 89 6.11 -5.77 -10.48
C ASN A 89 6.59 -4.32 -10.49
N GLY A 90 7.59 -3.98 -9.68
CA GLY A 90 8.22 -2.66 -9.64
C GLY A 90 7.50 -1.62 -8.79
N LEU A 91 6.39 -1.98 -8.14
CA LEU A 91 5.77 -1.12 -7.13
C LEU A 91 6.56 -1.18 -5.82
N TYR A 92 6.48 -0.08 -5.06
CA TYR A 92 7.19 0.03 -3.81
C TYR A 92 6.46 0.92 -2.81
N PHE A 93 6.76 0.79 -1.53
CA PHE A 93 6.30 1.73 -0.52
C PHE A 93 7.38 1.94 0.54
N ASP A 94 7.36 3.09 1.19
CA ASP A 94 8.37 3.45 2.17
C ASP A 94 7.81 3.30 3.60
N PHE A 95 8.57 2.70 4.51
CA PHE A 95 8.27 2.69 5.94
C PHE A 95 8.55 4.06 6.55
N ILE A 96 7.56 4.61 7.26
CA ILE A 96 7.70 5.81 8.06
C ILE A 96 7.88 5.40 9.51
N ILE A 97 9.13 5.43 9.96
CA ILE A 97 9.53 4.99 11.30
C ILE A 97 9.92 6.22 12.12
N MET A 98 9.23 6.43 13.25
CA MET A 98 9.52 7.53 14.16
C MET A 98 10.54 7.11 15.22
N GLY A 99 11.51 7.98 15.51
CA GLY A 99 12.57 7.71 16.48
C GLY A 99 13.85 7.19 15.83
N GLU A 100 14.75 6.62 16.63
CA GLU A 100 15.99 6.06 16.12
C GLU A 100 15.73 4.75 15.38
N ALA A 101 15.96 4.78 14.06
CA ALA A 101 15.76 3.67 13.14
C ALA A 101 16.98 3.44 12.23
N SER A 102 18.05 4.23 12.41
CA SER A 102 19.21 4.26 11.52
C SER A 102 20.03 2.97 11.55
N GLU A 103 20.00 2.26 12.68
CA GLU A 103 20.67 0.97 12.90
C GLU A 103 19.82 -0.24 12.49
N LEU A 104 18.56 -0.04 12.07
CA LEU A 104 17.70 -1.16 11.70
C LEU A 104 18.25 -1.90 10.49
N THR A 105 18.39 -3.21 10.66
CA THR A 105 18.74 -4.16 9.62
C THR A 105 17.51 -4.98 9.23
N TRP A 106 17.47 -5.40 7.98
CA TRP A 106 16.38 -6.21 7.44
C TRP A 106 16.96 -7.50 6.89
N GLY A 107 16.25 -8.61 7.13
CA GLY A 107 16.69 -9.93 6.69
C GLY A 107 16.69 -10.11 5.16
N ALA A 108 16.87 -11.36 4.74
CA ALA A 108 16.76 -11.73 3.33
C ALA A 108 15.37 -11.38 2.75
N PRO A 109 15.27 -11.12 1.43
CA PRO A 109 13.98 -10.92 0.77
C PRO A 109 13.00 -12.06 1.03
N VAL A 110 11.72 -11.73 1.18
CA VAL A 110 10.65 -12.71 1.42
C VAL A 110 9.98 -13.03 0.09
N THR A 111 9.96 -14.30 -0.29
CA THR A 111 9.45 -14.76 -1.59
C THR A 111 8.35 -15.81 -1.43
N HIS A 112 7.19 -15.55 -2.05
CA HIS A 112 6.07 -16.48 -2.15
C HIS A 112 5.49 -16.47 -3.56
N GLU A 113 5.28 -17.65 -4.14
CA GLU A 113 4.61 -17.80 -5.45
C GLU A 113 5.22 -16.95 -6.59
N GLY A 114 6.54 -16.74 -6.54
CA GLY A 114 7.27 -15.93 -7.53
C GLY A 114 7.21 -14.42 -7.30
N ILE A 115 6.53 -13.94 -6.24
CA ILE A 115 6.56 -12.55 -5.79
C ILE A 115 7.58 -12.42 -4.65
N THR A 116 8.44 -11.41 -4.73
CA THR A 116 9.46 -11.10 -3.72
C THR A 116 9.27 -9.69 -3.17
N ALA A 117 9.25 -9.57 -1.85
CA ALA A 117 9.33 -8.31 -1.13
C ALA A 117 10.77 -8.11 -0.64
N THR A 118 11.41 -7.02 -1.09
CA THR A 118 12.78 -6.65 -0.68
C THR A 118 12.75 -5.34 0.08
N VAL A 119 13.35 -5.31 1.27
CA VAL A 119 13.51 -4.07 2.04
C VAL A 119 14.90 -3.49 1.80
N THR A 120 14.96 -2.21 1.49
CA THR A 120 16.20 -1.48 1.24
C THR A 120 16.19 -0.14 1.97
N ARG A 121 17.32 0.24 2.56
CA ARG A 121 17.47 1.58 3.16
C ARG A 121 17.59 2.63 2.06
N LYS A 122 16.79 3.70 2.11
CA LYS A 122 16.95 4.85 1.22
C LYS A 122 18.22 5.63 1.61
N ARG A 123 18.90 6.18 0.60
CA ARG A 123 20.14 6.95 0.81
C ARG A 123 19.86 8.34 1.38
N GLU A 124 18.71 8.89 1.04
CA GLU A 124 18.26 10.22 1.46
C GLU A 124 17.27 10.07 2.61
N CYS A 125 17.43 10.91 3.64
CA CYS A 125 16.41 11.09 4.65
C CYS A 125 15.23 11.88 4.07
N ASN A 126 14.06 11.78 4.70
CA ASN A 126 12.96 12.67 4.36
C ASN A 126 13.22 14.11 4.83
N ASN A 127 12.29 15.01 4.52
CA ASN A 127 12.39 16.43 4.89
C ASN A 127 12.46 16.67 6.41
N GLU A 128 12.08 15.68 7.21
CA GLU A 128 12.11 15.70 8.68
C GLU A 128 13.40 15.05 9.25
N GLY A 129 14.29 14.55 8.38
CA GLY A 129 15.55 13.93 8.77
C GLY A 129 15.45 12.44 9.13
N TYR A 130 14.27 11.81 9.00
CA TYR A 130 14.07 10.41 9.33
C TYR A 130 14.63 9.48 8.25
N VAL A 131 15.18 8.35 8.71
CA VAL A 131 15.63 7.25 7.83
C VAL A 131 14.40 6.53 7.30
N GLU A 132 14.38 6.30 5.99
CA GLU A 132 13.29 5.59 5.33
C GLU A 132 13.79 4.27 4.75
N PHE A 133 12.93 3.25 4.84
CA PHE A 133 13.18 1.94 4.25
C PHE A 133 12.13 1.67 3.19
N ARG A 134 12.57 1.33 1.98
CA ARG A 134 11.70 1.01 0.85
C ARG A 134 11.50 -0.48 0.73
N VAL A 135 10.24 -0.90 0.75
CA VAL A 135 9.80 -2.24 0.35
C VAL A 135 9.50 -2.22 -1.14
N THR A 136 10.20 -3.02 -1.93
CA THR A 136 9.94 -3.18 -3.38
C THR A 136 9.36 -4.56 -3.64
N LEU A 137 8.27 -4.59 -4.41
CA LEU A 137 7.64 -5.82 -4.89
C LEU A 137 8.17 -6.15 -6.29
N THR A 138 8.77 -7.32 -6.45
CA THR A 138 9.15 -7.89 -7.74
C THR A 138 8.39 -9.18 -7.96
N GLY A 139 8.02 -9.49 -9.20
CA GLY A 139 7.23 -10.69 -9.46
C GLY A 139 6.91 -10.90 -10.93
N PRO A 140 5.93 -11.76 -11.25
CA PRO A 140 5.58 -12.06 -12.62
C PRO A 140 5.21 -10.81 -13.43
N GLU A 141 5.79 -10.69 -14.61
CA GLU A 141 5.65 -9.55 -15.51
C GLU A 141 5.76 -10.03 -16.97
N ALA A 142 5.43 -9.18 -17.96
CA ALA A 142 5.29 -9.58 -19.36
C ALA A 142 6.02 -8.67 -20.38
N ARG A 143 7.00 -7.88 -19.93
CA ARG A 143 7.73 -6.87 -20.71
C ARG A 143 8.34 -7.43 -21.98
N THR A 144 8.88 -8.65 -21.91
CA THR A 144 9.51 -9.33 -23.05
C THR A 144 8.53 -9.68 -24.16
N GLN A 145 7.22 -9.67 -23.90
CA GLN A 145 6.18 -10.13 -24.82
C GLN A 145 4.99 -9.17 -24.95
N TRP A 146 5.11 -7.91 -24.52
CA TRP A 146 4.06 -6.89 -24.70
C TRP A 146 3.60 -6.73 -26.15
N ARG A 147 4.54 -6.89 -27.09
CA ARG A 147 4.29 -6.75 -28.54
C ARG A 147 3.85 -8.06 -29.20
N ASP A 148 3.87 -9.17 -28.47
CA ASP A 148 3.36 -10.43 -28.97
C ASP A 148 1.83 -10.44 -28.86
N PRO A 149 1.07 -10.55 -29.96
CA PRO A 149 -0.37 -10.71 -29.89
C PRO A 149 -0.80 -12.05 -29.26
N TYR A 150 0.09 -13.04 -29.24
CA TYR A 150 -0.14 -14.39 -28.70
C TYR A 150 0.93 -14.72 -27.65
N PRO A 151 0.93 -14.02 -26.51
CA PRO A 151 1.95 -14.20 -25.49
C PRO A 151 1.88 -15.62 -24.90
N ASN A 152 3.02 -16.12 -24.45
CA ASN A 152 3.08 -17.32 -23.64
C ASN A 152 2.61 -17.02 -22.22
N GLN A 153 2.03 -18.04 -21.57
CA GLN A 153 1.69 -17.96 -20.16
C GLN A 153 2.92 -17.59 -19.33
N ILE A 154 2.69 -16.72 -18.35
CA ILE A 154 3.67 -16.41 -17.30
C ILE A 154 3.19 -17.03 -16.00
N THR A 155 4.05 -17.04 -14.98
CA THR A 155 3.66 -17.50 -13.65
C THR A 155 2.43 -16.74 -13.16
N VAL A 156 1.40 -17.48 -12.75
CA VAL A 156 0.21 -16.97 -12.08
C VAL A 156 0.36 -17.30 -10.59
N PRO A 157 0.63 -16.32 -9.72
CA PRO A 157 0.79 -16.55 -8.29
C PRO A 157 -0.47 -17.18 -7.67
N ARG A 158 -0.31 -18.10 -6.72
CA ARG A 158 -1.45 -18.61 -5.92
C ARG A 158 -1.66 -17.72 -4.71
N LEU A 159 -2.55 -16.76 -4.80
CA LEU A 159 -2.87 -15.82 -3.73
C LEU A 159 -4.22 -16.21 -3.05
N PRO A 160 -4.45 -15.81 -1.78
CA PRO A 160 -3.66 -14.85 -1.02
C PRO A 160 -2.34 -15.39 -0.46
N GLN A 161 -1.34 -14.52 -0.32
CA GLN A 161 -0.05 -14.81 0.32
C GLN A 161 0.28 -13.75 1.37
N THR A 162 0.73 -14.21 2.54
CA THR A 162 1.14 -13.36 3.65
C THR A 162 2.62 -13.08 3.57
N PHE A 163 3.01 -11.82 3.63
CA PHE A 163 4.39 -11.37 3.72
C PHE A 163 4.61 -10.76 5.11
N GLU A 164 5.72 -11.12 5.77
CA GLU A 164 6.12 -10.54 7.05
C GLU A 164 7.57 -10.04 6.94
N LEU A 165 7.76 -8.76 7.26
CA LEU A 165 9.03 -8.06 7.21
C LEU A 165 9.43 -7.70 8.63
N VAL A 166 10.63 -8.12 9.03
CA VAL A 166 11.13 -7.94 10.39
C VAL A 166 12.40 -7.09 10.37
N GLY A 167 12.35 -5.97 11.08
CA GLY A 167 13.48 -5.08 11.32
C GLY A 167 14.14 -5.44 12.65
N ARG A 168 15.47 -5.60 12.60
CA ARG A 168 16.30 -5.99 13.75
C ARG A 168 17.29 -4.90 14.12
N ASP A 169 17.63 -4.83 15.40
CA ASP A 169 18.64 -3.92 15.91
C ASP A 169 20.07 -4.44 15.72
N SER A 170 21.04 -3.70 16.26
CA SER A 170 22.46 -4.07 16.28
C SER A 170 22.78 -5.32 17.13
N ASN A 171 21.85 -5.77 17.98
CA ASN A 171 21.96 -6.99 18.78
C ASN A 171 21.13 -8.17 18.21
N ASP A 172 20.60 -8.04 16.99
CA ASP A 172 19.74 -9.02 16.31
C ASP A 172 18.34 -9.23 16.95
N ASN A 173 17.91 -8.34 17.85
CA ASN A 173 16.56 -8.34 18.42
C ASN A 173 15.53 -7.85 17.40
N GLU A 174 14.38 -8.53 17.31
CA GLU A 174 13.23 -8.07 16.53
C GLU A 174 12.57 -6.87 17.21
N VAL A 175 12.56 -5.72 16.54
CA VAL A 175 12.06 -4.47 17.13
C VAL A 175 11.00 -3.78 16.28
N VAL A 176 10.98 -4.07 14.97
CA VAL A 176 9.91 -3.64 14.06
C VAL A 176 9.38 -4.85 13.30
N ARG A 177 8.06 -4.95 13.18
CA ARG A 177 7.40 -5.96 12.38
C ARG A 177 6.30 -5.32 11.54
N TYR A 178 6.26 -5.69 10.27
CA TYR A 178 5.20 -5.30 9.37
C TYR A 178 4.81 -6.45 8.47
N GLY A 179 3.53 -6.79 8.44
CA GLY A 179 3.04 -7.80 7.52
C GLY A 179 1.79 -7.36 6.77
N PHE A 180 1.61 -7.93 5.59
CA PHE A 180 0.51 -7.64 4.68
C PHE A 180 0.13 -8.90 3.90
N VAL A 181 -1.08 -8.91 3.32
CA VAL A 181 -1.57 -10.04 2.54
C VAL A 181 -1.90 -9.60 1.13
N LEU A 182 -1.09 -10.03 0.16
CA LEU A 182 -1.44 -9.85 -1.25
C LEU A 182 -2.54 -10.85 -1.61
N ARG A 183 -3.61 -10.36 -2.22
CA ARG A 183 -4.78 -11.13 -2.67
C ARG A 183 -5.10 -10.91 -4.15
N GLN A 184 -4.29 -10.09 -4.83
CA GLN A 184 -4.44 -9.78 -6.24
C GLN A 184 -3.12 -9.28 -6.83
N TRP A 185 -2.70 -9.86 -7.95
CA TRP A 185 -1.52 -9.43 -8.72
C TRP A 185 -1.92 -8.85 -10.07
N PHE A 186 -1.24 -7.77 -10.48
CA PHE A 186 -1.49 -7.04 -11.72
C PHE A 186 -0.28 -7.09 -12.65
N VAL A 187 -0.57 -7.30 -13.94
CA VAL A 187 0.42 -7.36 -15.03
C VAL A 187 0.03 -6.35 -16.09
N ASN A 188 0.93 -5.39 -16.33
CA ASN A 188 0.75 -4.35 -17.32
C ASN A 188 1.16 -4.83 -18.72
N ARG A 189 0.40 -4.46 -19.76
CA ARG A 189 0.72 -4.72 -21.18
C ARG A 189 1.66 -3.67 -21.79
N GLY A 190 1.97 -2.61 -21.05
CA GLY A 190 2.88 -1.55 -21.50
C GLY A 190 2.27 -0.66 -22.59
N ARG A 191 3.11 0.13 -23.25
CA ARG A 191 2.69 1.18 -24.19
C ARG A 191 1.89 0.60 -25.38
N PRO A 192 0.67 1.10 -25.64
CA PRO A 192 -0.17 0.58 -26.71
C PRO A 192 0.29 1.01 -28.11
N TRP A 193 0.13 0.09 -29.07
CA TRP A 193 0.42 0.29 -30.51
C TRP A 193 -0.88 0.23 -31.32
N SER A 194 -1.89 0.98 -30.89
CA SER A 194 -3.26 0.93 -31.43
C SER A 194 -4.03 -0.35 -31.15
N TRP A 195 -3.77 -1.02 -30.02
CA TRP A 195 -4.56 -2.18 -29.60
C TRP A 195 -6.00 -1.80 -29.28
N THR A 196 -6.92 -2.62 -29.77
CA THR A 196 -8.34 -2.61 -29.49
C THR A 196 -8.62 -3.35 -28.18
N PHE A 197 -9.80 -3.12 -27.60
CA PHE A 197 -10.22 -3.83 -26.38
C PHE A 197 -10.21 -5.36 -26.54
N PRO A 198 -10.75 -5.98 -27.61
CA PRO A 198 -10.71 -7.43 -27.79
C PRO A 198 -9.28 -8.01 -27.84
N GLU A 199 -8.33 -7.28 -28.43
CA GLU A 199 -6.93 -7.71 -28.46
C GLU A 199 -6.28 -7.67 -27.07
N VAL A 200 -6.64 -6.70 -26.22
CA VAL A 200 -6.18 -6.63 -24.83
C VAL A 200 -6.78 -7.74 -23.99
N LEU A 201 -8.08 -7.99 -24.14
CA LEU A 201 -8.76 -9.09 -23.48
C LEU A 201 -8.14 -10.45 -23.84
N ALA A 202 -7.94 -10.72 -25.14
CA ALA A 202 -7.32 -11.95 -25.61
C ALA A 202 -5.89 -12.10 -25.08
N TRP A 203 -5.10 -11.03 -25.07
CA TRP A 203 -3.74 -11.04 -24.55
C TRP A 203 -3.69 -11.38 -23.06
N CYS A 204 -4.57 -10.79 -22.23
CA CYS A 204 -4.65 -11.14 -20.82
C CYS A 204 -4.96 -12.62 -20.61
N ASN A 205 -5.93 -13.17 -21.34
CA ASN A 205 -6.31 -14.57 -21.25
C ASN A 205 -5.17 -15.51 -21.65
N SER A 206 -4.42 -15.17 -22.71
CA SER A 206 -3.25 -15.94 -23.17
C SER A 206 -2.11 -15.97 -22.15
N LEU A 207 -1.94 -14.90 -21.35
CA LEU A 207 -0.98 -14.89 -20.23
C LEU A 207 -1.35 -15.83 -19.08
N GLY A 208 -2.59 -16.32 -19.03
CA GLY A 208 -3.15 -17.02 -17.86
C GLY A 208 -3.79 -16.09 -16.83
N TYR A 209 -3.93 -14.80 -17.16
CA TYR A 209 -4.59 -13.79 -16.35
C TYR A 209 -5.97 -13.47 -16.92
N ARG A 210 -6.78 -12.69 -16.21
CA ARG A 210 -8.02 -12.14 -16.76
C ARG A 210 -7.88 -10.63 -17.00
N MET A 211 -8.74 -10.11 -17.86
CA MET A 211 -8.92 -8.67 -17.96
C MET A 211 -9.38 -8.08 -16.62
N SER A 212 -8.82 -6.92 -16.27
CA SER A 212 -9.24 -6.20 -15.06
C SER A 212 -10.66 -5.65 -15.21
N ARG A 213 -11.41 -5.69 -14.13
CA ARG A 213 -12.74 -5.09 -13.99
C ARG A 213 -12.61 -3.71 -13.37
N VAL A 214 -13.65 -2.88 -13.49
CA VAL A 214 -13.70 -1.55 -12.84
C VAL A 214 -13.35 -1.65 -11.35
N ARG A 215 -13.99 -2.57 -10.62
CA ARG A 215 -13.73 -2.83 -9.19
C ARG A 215 -12.32 -3.32 -8.85
N ASP A 216 -11.59 -3.87 -9.80
CA ASP A 216 -10.20 -4.29 -9.54
C ASP A 216 -9.29 -3.05 -9.48
N LEU A 217 -9.67 -1.96 -10.14
CA LEU A 217 -8.81 -0.80 -10.35
C LEU A 217 -9.21 0.40 -9.49
N THR A 218 -10.49 0.60 -9.16
CA THR A 218 -10.97 1.81 -8.48
C THR A 218 -12.22 1.54 -7.64
N ASN A 219 -12.40 2.30 -6.56
CA ASN A 219 -13.63 2.37 -5.77
C ASN A 219 -14.59 3.49 -6.18
N SER A 220 -14.41 4.07 -7.37
CA SER A 220 -15.33 5.06 -7.95
C SER A 220 -16.80 4.64 -7.85
N ASN A 221 -17.68 5.59 -7.56
CA ASN A 221 -19.13 5.37 -7.50
C ASN A 221 -19.83 5.23 -8.86
N TYR A 222 -19.08 5.26 -9.96
CA TYR A 222 -19.65 5.20 -11.31
C TYR A 222 -20.52 3.96 -11.51
N HIS A 223 -21.83 4.18 -11.57
CA HIS A 223 -22.85 3.13 -11.67
C HIS A 223 -22.67 1.96 -10.69
N ASN A 224 -22.07 2.20 -9.51
CA ASN A 224 -21.73 1.16 -8.53
C ASN A 224 -20.87 0.02 -9.10
N LEU A 225 -20.04 0.30 -10.11
CA LEU A 225 -19.14 -0.68 -10.73
C LEU A 225 -17.80 -0.81 -10.01
N GLY A 226 -17.42 0.20 -9.22
CA GLY A 226 -16.19 0.21 -8.43
C GLY A 226 -16.18 -0.77 -7.25
N ALA A 227 -15.04 -0.86 -6.60
CA ALA A 227 -14.88 -1.63 -5.36
C ALA A 227 -15.62 -1.00 -4.18
N THR A 228 -15.74 -1.79 -3.12
CA THR A 228 -16.28 -1.34 -1.83
C THR A 228 -15.16 -1.08 -0.82
N PRO A 229 -15.30 -0.06 0.05
CA PRO A 229 -16.38 0.92 0.06
C PRO A 229 -16.26 1.90 -1.11
N SER A 230 -17.40 2.29 -1.65
CA SER A 230 -17.42 3.21 -2.79
C SER A 230 -17.10 4.63 -2.34
N SER A 231 -16.39 5.37 -3.18
CA SER A 231 -16.16 6.80 -2.98
C SER A 231 -17.47 7.60 -3.16
N SER A 232 -17.44 8.88 -2.83
CA SER A 232 -18.61 9.77 -2.97
C SER A 232 -18.79 10.32 -4.39
N VAL A 233 -17.79 10.16 -5.26
CA VAL A 233 -17.73 10.73 -6.62
C VAL A 233 -17.15 9.73 -7.63
N ASN A 234 -17.13 10.06 -8.92
CA ASN A 234 -16.56 9.19 -9.95
C ASN A 234 -15.01 9.28 -9.99
N HIS A 235 -14.38 9.03 -8.86
CA HIS A 235 -12.93 8.97 -8.68
C HIS A 235 -12.60 8.00 -7.55
N TYR A 236 -11.37 7.51 -7.45
CA TYR A 236 -11.01 6.75 -6.25
C TYR A 236 -10.89 7.64 -5.02
N THR A 237 -11.06 7.05 -3.85
CA THR A 237 -10.48 7.55 -2.58
C THR A 237 -9.40 6.59 -2.11
N ARG A 238 -8.44 7.08 -1.31
CA ARG A 238 -7.38 6.24 -0.75
C ARG A 238 -8.00 5.24 0.21
N HIS A 239 -7.90 3.95 -0.10
CA HIS A 239 -8.54 2.93 0.70
C HIS A 239 -7.87 1.57 0.51
N ILE A 240 -7.55 0.92 1.63
CA ILE A 240 -6.98 -0.43 1.64
C ILE A 240 -8.05 -1.41 1.19
N GLY A 241 -7.75 -2.20 0.18
CA GLY A 241 -8.65 -3.22 -0.31
C GLY A 241 -9.80 -2.72 -1.20
N ALA A 242 -9.76 -1.48 -1.70
CA ALA A 242 -10.80 -0.93 -2.57
C ALA A 242 -10.34 -0.73 -4.02
N GLY A 243 -9.40 -1.55 -4.49
CA GLY A 243 -8.92 -1.55 -5.86
C GLY A 243 -7.51 -0.98 -6.00
N PHE A 244 -6.87 -1.33 -7.11
CA PHE A 244 -5.44 -1.11 -7.34
C PHE A 244 -5.03 0.37 -7.24
N LEU A 245 -5.75 1.29 -7.88
CA LEU A 245 -5.41 2.72 -7.84
C LEU A 245 -5.80 3.36 -6.51
N SER A 246 -6.84 2.85 -5.83
CA SER A 246 -7.21 3.31 -4.49
C SER A 246 -6.11 3.02 -3.46
N GLU A 247 -5.38 1.92 -3.64
CA GLU A 247 -4.22 1.57 -2.83
C GLU A 247 -2.92 2.25 -3.31
N TRP A 248 -2.60 2.16 -4.60
CA TRP A 248 -1.29 2.58 -5.09
C TRP A 248 -1.22 4.04 -5.58
N GLY A 249 -2.37 4.69 -5.79
CA GLY A 249 -2.45 6.09 -6.19
C GLY A 249 -1.98 6.30 -7.61
N TYR A 250 -1.26 7.40 -7.85
CA TYR A 250 -0.79 7.74 -9.19
C TYR A 250 0.38 6.85 -9.65
N VAL A 251 0.05 5.76 -10.33
CA VAL A 251 0.99 4.68 -10.68
C VAL A 251 2.12 5.07 -11.66
N ASN A 252 2.02 6.21 -12.35
CA ASN A 252 3.07 6.70 -13.26
C ASN A 252 4.36 7.13 -12.52
N TRP A 253 4.27 7.44 -11.21
CA TRP A 253 5.40 7.93 -10.43
C TRP A 253 6.28 6.81 -9.85
N TYR A 254 5.89 5.55 -10.04
CA TYR A 254 6.72 4.41 -9.65
C TYR A 254 7.80 4.16 -10.69
N THR A 255 8.96 4.77 -10.47
CA THR A 255 10.17 4.66 -11.31
C THR A 255 10.87 3.29 -11.25
N GLY A 256 10.39 2.36 -10.41
CA GLY A 256 10.98 1.04 -10.15
C GLY A 256 10.68 -0.03 -11.20
N ASN A 257 10.53 0.34 -12.48
CA ASN A 257 10.14 -0.55 -13.59
C ASN A 257 8.69 -1.08 -13.52
N SER A 258 7.77 -0.28 -12.96
CA SER A 258 6.33 -0.62 -12.93
C SER A 258 5.66 -0.47 -14.31
N ASP A 259 6.23 0.39 -15.16
CA ASP A 259 5.82 0.71 -16.55
C ASP A 259 4.37 1.19 -16.72
N PHE A 260 3.68 1.45 -15.63
CA PHE A 260 2.38 2.10 -15.68
C PHE A 260 2.60 3.54 -16.15
N ALA A 261 1.75 3.97 -17.07
CA ALA A 261 1.72 5.34 -17.58
C ALA A 261 0.48 6.09 -17.09
N ASP A 262 0.55 7.42 -17.13
CA ASP A 262 -0.61 8.31 -17.02
C ASP A 262 -1.46 8.23 -18.29
N ASN A 263 -2.53 7.46 -18.23
CA ASN A 263 -3.41 7.25 -19.36
C ASN A 263 -4.72 6.54 -18.96
N LEU A 264 -5.53 6.25 -19.97
CA LEU A 264 -6.71 5.42 -19.85
C LEU A 264 -6.34 3.94 -19.94
N TYR A 265 -6.88 3.14 -19.03
CA TYR A 265 -6.75 1.69 -19.00
C TYR A 265 -8.09 1.05 -19.28
N TRP A 266 -8.11 0.05 -20.15
CA TRP A 266 -9.28 -0.76 -20.38
C TRP A 266 -9.69 -1.49 -19.10
N ALA A 267 -10.99 -1.61 -18.89
CA ALA A 267 -11.59 -2.44 -17.86
C ALA A 267 -12.93 -3.02 -18.33
N THR A 268 -13.45 -4.00 -17.61
CA THR A 268 -14.78 -4.59 -17.87
C THR A 268 -15.73 -4.45 -16.68
N ASP A 269 -17.02 -4.66 -16.95
CA ASP A 269 -17.99 -5.00 -15.90
C ASP A 269 -17.84 -6.46 -15.43
N ALA A 270 -18.71 -6.87 -14.50
CA ALA A 270 -18.71 -8.22 -13.95
C ALA A 270 -18.99 -9.31 -15.01
N THR A 271 -19.84 -9.01 -16.01
CA THR A 271 -20.22 -9.94 -17.07
C THR A 271 -19.20 -9.99 -18.22
N GLY A 272 -18.29 -9.01 -18.30
CA GLY A 272 -17.36 -8.86 -19.42
C GLY A 272 -18.04 -8.36 -20.69
N SER A 273 -19.29 -7.91 -20.61
CA SER A 273 -20.11 -7.53 -21.76
C SER A 273 -19.86 -6.09 -22.18
N ASN A 274 -19.52 -5.23 -21.21
CA ASN A 274 -19.24 -3.82 -21.45
C ASN A 274 -17.78 -3.51 -21.12
N SER A 275 -17.16 -2.69 -21.97
CA SER A 275 -15.83 -2.14 -21.73
C SER A 275 -15.93 -0.73 -21.18
N PHE A 276 -14.98 -0.38 -20.33
CA PHE A 276 -14.82 0.91 -19.68
C PHE A 276 -13.38 1.38 -19.78
N LEU A 277 -13.16 2.66 -19.56
CA LEU A 277 -11.85 3.27 -19.47
C LEU A 277 -11.65 3.83 -18.07
N ILE A 278 -10.56 3.48 -17.42
CA ILE A 278 -10.17 3.96 -16.10
C ILE A 278 -8.99 4.91 -16.27
N TYR A 279 -9.15 6.15 -15.82
CA TYR A 279 -8.05 7.11 -15.86
C TYR A 279 -7.07 6.86 -14.71
N SER A 280 -5.81 6.53 -15.00
CA SER A 280 -4.83 6.10 -13.99
C SER A 280 -4.43 7.20 -13.01
N LEU A 281 -4.62 8.48 -13.35
CA LEU A 281 -4.36 9.60 -12.45
C LEU A 281 -5.25 9.53 -11.19
N ASN A 282 -6.55 9.30 -11.37
CA ASN A 282 -7.55 9.54 -10.32
C ASN A 282 -8.66 8.48 -10.25
N GLY A 283 -8.56 7.39 -11.01
CA GLY A 283 -9.51 6.29 -11.03
C GLY A 283 -10.88 6.64 -11.59
N GLN A 284 -11.00 7.73 -12.37
CA GLN A 284 -12.25 8.09 -13.03
C GLN A 284 -12.65 7.01 -14.03
N VAL A 285 -13.93 6.64 -14.01
CA VAL A 285 -14.51 5.69 -14.96
C VAL A 285 -15.20 6.45 -16.10
N LEU A 286 -14.89 6.07 -17.32
CA LEU A 286 -15.45 6.64 -18.55
C LEU A 286 -16.05 5.53 -19.42
N THR A 287 -17.13 5.85 -20.12
CA THR A 287 -17.60 5.04 -21.24
C THR A 287 -16.74 5.27 -22.47
N PRO A 288 -16.33 4.22 -23.19
CA PRO A 288 -15.58 4.37 -24.44
C PRO A 288 -16.42 5.15 -25.45
N SER A 289 -15.91 6.29 -25.94
CA SER A 289 -16.56 7.02 -27.02
C SER A 289 -16.15 6.45 -28.38
N SER A 290 -16.76 6.92 -29.47
CA SER A 290 -16.34 6.50 -30.82
C SER A 290 -14.89 6.88 -31.16
N SER A 291 -14.24 7.80 -30.44
CA SER A 291 -12.83 8.17 -30.62
C SER A 291 -11.91 7.54 -29.57
N SER A 292 -12.23 7.63 -28.28
CA SER A 292 -11.41 7.04 -27.21
C SER A 292 -11.59 5.52 -27.09
N GLY A 293 -12.66 4.97 -27.64
CA GLY A 293 -12.98 3.54 -27.57
C GLY A 293 -12.46 2.69 -28.72
N ARG A 294 -11.78 3.28 -29.72
CA ARG A 294 -11.31 2.53 -30.89
C ARG A 294 -10.03 1.76 -30.63
N SER A 295 -9.01 2.42 -30.11
CA SER A 295 -7.68 1.83 -29.91
C SER A 295 -6.76 2.76 -29.12
N GLY A 296 -5.63 2.20 -28.64
CA GLY A 296 -4.55 3.03 -28.08
C GLY A 296 -4.65 3.28 -26.58
N ASN A 297 -5.57 2.62 -25.87
CA ASN A 297 -5.60 2.62 -24.40
C ASN A 297 -4.76 1.45 -23.84
N TYR A 298 -4.32 1.62 -22.60
CA TYR A 298 -3.48 0.65 -21.91
C TYR A 298 -4.30 -0.56 -21.46
N GLY A 299 -3.62 -1.68 -21.26
CA GLY A 299 -4.20 -2.92 -20.75
C GLY A 299 -3.52 -3.34 -19.46
N VAL A 300 -4.31 -3.69 -18.46
CA VAL A 300 -3.80 -4.33 -17.24
C VAL A 300 -4.60 -5.60 -16.97
N CYS A 301 -3.87 -6.69 -16.82
CA CYS A 301 -4.39 -8.00 -16.53
C CYS A 301 -4.24 -8.28 -15.04
N THR A 302 -5.08 -9.16 -14.50
CA THR A 302 -5.04 -9.48 -13.08
C THR A 302 -5.39 -10.94 -12.83
N ALA A 303 -4.84 -11.50 -11.76
CA ALA A 303 -5.18 -12.78 -11.20
C ALA A 303 -5.37 -12.61 -9.68
N PRO A 304 -6.21 -13.45 -9.03
CA PRO A 304 -6.23 -13.55 -7.59
C PRO A 304 -4.81 -13.69 -7.08
#